data_AF-A0A1S3QGU9-F1
#
_entry.id   AF-A0A1S3QGU9-F1
#
_cell.length_a   1.000
_cell.length_b   1.000
_cell.length_c   1.000
_cell.angle_alpha   90.00
_cell.angle_beta   90.00
_cell.angle_gamma   90.00
#
_symmetry.space_group_name_H-M   'P 1'
#
loop_
_entity.id
_entity.type
_entity.pdbx_description
1 polymer ?
#
loop_
_entity_poly.entity_id
_entity_poly.type
_entity_poly.pdbx_seq_one_letter_code
_entity_poly.pdbx_strand_id
1 'polypeptide(L)'
;MAAGLLRAVARLLDLSFLPSEPLLRFLSRCCLSLLSLLLTLQQDTASENNHKREAVWGACVAALSSIPRLLRLVLQSLRVRDLCEEELPQLAQILSLLLQHTALRNHMLANATLLQHIIQDLTRYCRGESKEQWMTDLLYCYSVTMATHRGNLGLRDIY
;
A
#
# COMPACT_ATOMS: atom_id res chain seq x y z
N MET A 1 17.04 3.84 10.11
CA MET A 1 17.39 5.00 9.25
C MET A 1 16.30 5.33 8.23
N ALA A 2 15.80 4.39 7.41
CA ALA A 2 14.80 4.66 6.37
C ALA A 2 13.48 5.31 6.88
N ALA A 3 12.94 4.86 8.02
CA ALA A 3 11.72 5.44 8.59
C ALA A 3 11.89 6.90 9.05
N GLY A 4 13.08 7.26 9.53
CA GLY A 4 13.42 8.65 9.90
C GLY A 4 13.53 9.54 8.67
N LEU A 5 14.12 9.01 7.59
CA LEU A 5 14.20 9.71 6.31
C LEU A 5 12.82 9.93 5.68
N LEU A 6 11.93 8.93 5.70
CA LEU A 6 10.55 9.08 5.24
C LEU A 6 9.79 10.16 6.02
N ARG A 7 9.94 10.19 7.34
CA ARG A 7 9.33 11.24 8.17
C ARG A 7 9.91 12.62 7.89
N ALA A 8 11.23 12.72 7.74
CA ALA A 8 11.88 13.99 7.41
C ALA A 8 11.40 14.50 6.05
N VAL A 9 11.34 13.63 5.05
CA VAL A 9 10.87 13.98 3.71
C VAL A 9 9.38 14.33 3.72
N ALA A 10 8.52 13.58 4.41
CA ALA A 10 7.11 13.93 4.55
C ALA A 10 6.94 15.35 5.15
N ARG A 11 7.68 15.67 6.21
CA ARG A 11 7.66 17.01 6.83
C ARG A 11 8.24 18.11 5.93
N LEU A 12 9.25 17.82 5.12
CA LEU A 12 9.82 18.78 4.18
C LEU A 12 8.87 19.06 3.00
N LEU A 13 7.99 18.14 2.67
CA LEU A 13 7.04 18.28 1.57
C LEU A 13 5.80 19.06 1.97
N ASP A 14 5.43 19.07 3.26
CA ASP A 14 4.47 20.02 3.82
C ASP A 14 4.90 21.48 3.58
N LEU A 15 6.19 21.74 3.31
CA LEU A 15 6.73 23.06 2.95
C LEU A 15 6.65 23.38 1.44
N SER A 16 5.81 22.69 0.67
CA SER A 16 5.61 22.90 -0.78
C SER A 16 6.82 22.58 -1.66
N PHE A 17 7.74 21.74 -1.18
CA PHE A 17 8.85 21.24 -1.99
C PHE A 17 8.34 20.20 -3.00
N LEU A 18 8.66 20.34 -4.29
CA LEU A 18 8.39 19.28 -5.27
C LEU A 18 9.58 18.31 -5.31
N PRO A 19 9.42 17.06 -4.86
CA PRO A 19 10.52 16.11 -4.84
C PRO A 19 10.88 15.71 -6.27
N SER A 20 12.18 15.61 -6.55
CA SER A 20 12.67 15.16 -7.85
C SER A 20 12.25 13.71 -8.12
N GLU A 21 12.07 13.37 -9.39
CA GLU A 21 11.74 12.01 -9.83
C GLU A 21 12.69 10.91 -9.29
N PRO A 22 14.04 11.07 -9.27
CA PRO A 22 14.92 10.07 -8.67
C PRO A 22 14.73 9.93 -7.16
N LEU A 23 14.44 11.03 -6.46
CA LEU A 23 14.14 11.00 -5.03
C LEU A 23 12.85 10.21 -4.77
N LEU A 24 11.80 10.43 -5.55
CA LEU A 24 10.54 9.68 -5.44
C LEU A 24 10.73 8.17 -5.66
N ARG A 25 11.57 7.77 -6.62
CA ARG A 25 11.90 6.34 -6.83
C ARG A 25 12.72 5.74 -5.71
N PHE A 26 13.61 6.51 -5.11
CA PHE A 26 14.34 6.08 -3.92
C PHE A 26 13.39 5.88 -2.75
N LEU A 27 12.51 6.85 -2.50
CA LEU A 27 11.50 6.79 -1.45
C LEU A 27 10.53 5.62 -1.66
N SER A 28 10.14 5.32 -2.90
CA SER A 28 9.24 4.19 -3.17
C SER A 28 9.90 2.86 -2.79
N ARG A 29 11.17 2.67 -3.11
CA ARG A 29 11.97 1.51 -2.68
C ARG A 29 12.10 1.45 -1.16
N CYS A 30 12.33 2.58 -0.49
CA CYS A 30 12.37 2.65 0.97
C CYS A 30 11.02 2.27 1.60
N CYS A 31 9.91 2.78 1.06
CA CYS A 31 8.56 2.42 1.51
C CYS A 31 8.31 0.93 1.37
N LEU A 32 8.65 0.32 0.23
CA LEU A 32 8.48 -1.11 0.03
C LEU A 32 9.31 -1.94 1.02
N SER A 33 10.59 -1.59 1.20
CA SER A 33 11.47 -2.29 2.15
C SER A 33 11.00 -2.16 3.60
N LEU A 34 10.36 -1.05 3.96
CA LEU A 34 9.79 -0.87 5.30
C LEU A 34 8.44 -1.59 5.45
N LEU A 35 7.64 -1.68 4.39
CA LEU A 35 6.40 -2.45 4.38
C LEU A 35 6.67 -3.96 4.48
N SER A 36 7.71 -4.48 3.80
CA SER A 36 8.13 -5.87 3.98
C SER A 36 8.65 -6.12 5.40
N LEU A 37 9.47 -5.21 5.94
CA LEU A 37 9.91 -5.27 7.34
C LEU A 37 8.73 -5.26 8.33
N LEU A 38 7.68 -4.48 8.02
CA LEU A 38 6.48 -4.44 8.85
C LEU A 38 5.79 -5.80 8.90
N LEU A 39 5.69 -6.50 7.77
CA LEU A 39 5.13 -7.85 7.73
C LEU A 39 5.98 -8.86 8.51
N THR A 40 7.30 -8.79 8.40
CA THR A 40 8.18 -9.67 9.21
C THR A 40 8.02 -9.40 10.71
N LEU A 41 7.87 -8.12 11.10
CA LEU A 41 7.64 -7.75 12.50
C LEU A 41 6.24 -8.12 12.99
N GLN A 42 5.26 -8.28 12.09
CA GLN A 42 3.91 -8.70 12.44
C GLN A 42 3.84 -10.21 12.73
N GLN A 43 4.74 -11.00 12.15
CA GLN A 43 4.87 -12.43 12.41
C GLN A 43 5.59 -12.73 13.74
N ASP A 44 6.48 -11.83 14.19
CA ASP A 44 7.13 -11.91 15.49
C ASP A 44 6.21 -11.45 16.63
N THR A 45 5.77 -12.40 17.47
CA THR A 45 4.82 -12.17 18.58
C THR A 45 5.41 -11.43 19.80
N ALA A 46 6.66 -10.96 19.71
CA ALA A 46 7.32 -10.23 20.80
C ALA A 46 6.72 -8.83 20.98
N SER A 47 6.19 -8.55 22.18
CA SER A 47 5.56 -7.28 22.58
C SER A 47 6.45 -6.04 22.36
N GLU A 48 7.78 -6.20 22.36
CA GLU A 48 8.75 -5.14 22.11
C GLU A 48 8.72 -4.61 20.66
N ASN A 49 8.30 -5.43 19.70
CA ASN A 49 8.27 -5.06 18.29
C ASN A 49 7.04 -4.23 17.89
N ASN A 50 5.99 -4.20 18.72
CA ASN A 50 4.79 -3.41 18.43
C ASN A 50 5.09 -1.92 18.28
N HIS A 51 5.90 -1.34 19.17
CA HIS A 51 6.26 0.08 19.08
C HIS A 51 7.07 0.40 17.81
N LYS A 52 7.97 -0.51 17.42
CA LYS A 52 8.75 -0.38 16.17
C LYS A 52 7.85 -0.52 14.95
N ARG A 53 6.90 -1.45 14.97
CA ARG A 53 5.91 -1.67 13.92
C ARG A 53 5.06 -0.42 13.70
N GLU A 54 4.47 0.13 14.75
CA GLU A 54 3.67 1.35 14.65
C GLU A 54 4.51 2.55 14.17
N ALA A 55 5.77 2.66 14.61
CA ALA A 55 6.66 3.72 14.18
C ALA A 55 7.08 3.63 12.69
N VAL A 56 7.19 2.41 12.16
CA VAL A 56 7.45 2.13 10.74
C VAL A 56 6.19 2.35 9.91
N TRP A 57 5.06 1.79 10.35
CA TRP A 57 3.76 1.96 9.72
C TRP A 57 3.38 3.43 9.60
N GLY A 58 3.46 4.17 10.70
CA GLY A 58 3.15 5.60 10.72
C GLY A 58 4.05 6.42 9.80
N ALA A 59 5.33 6.05 9.66
CA ALA A 59 6.23 6.70 8.71
C ALA A 59 5.84 6.43 7.25
N CYS A 60 5.49 5.18 6.92
CA CYS A 60 5.01 4.81 5.59
C CYS A 60 3.70 5.50 5.26
N VAL A 61 2.72 5.46 6.17
CA VAL A 61 1.42 6.13 5.99
C VAL A 61 1.61 7.63 5.77
N ALA A 62 2.38 8.31 6.62
CA ALA A 62 2.61 9.75 6.50
C ALA A 62 3.25 10.12 5.16
N ALA A 63 4.23 9.36 4.69
CA ALA A 63 4.87 9.59 3.39
C ALA A 63 3.92 9.30 2.21
N LEU A 64 3.14 8.21 2.28
CA LEU A 64 2.22 7.81 1.22
C LEU A 64 0.98 8.70 1.13
N SER A 65 0.50 9.24 2.25
CA SER A 65 -0.65 10.15 2.29
C SER A 65 -0.27 11.58 1.92
N SER A 66 0.93 12.04 2.25
CA SER A 66 1.40 13.38 1.86
C SER A 66 1.76 13.48 0.38
N ILE A 67 2.16 12.37 -0.25
CA ILE A 67 2.64 12.35 -1.63
C ILE A 67 1.84 11.35 -2.49
N PRO A 68 0.76 11.77 -3.16
CA PRO A 68 -0.04 10.89 -4.02
C PRO A 68 0.77 10.22 -5.14
N ARG A 69 1.78 10.93 -5.67
CA ARG A 69 2.71 10.40 -6.68
C ARG A 69 3.59 9.28 -6.14
N LEU A 70 3.98 9.34 -4.87
CA LEU A 70 4.78 8.30 -4.23
C LEU A 70 3.96 7.01 -4.13
N LEU A 71 2.70 7.10 -3.71
CA LEU A 71 1.82 5.94 -3.66
C LEU A 71 1.67 5.28 -5.03
N ARG A 72 1.46 6.08 -6.08
CA ARG A 72 1.40 5.55 -7.45
C ARG A 72 2.69 4.81 -7.84
N LEU A 73 3.86 5.38 -7.53
CA LEU A 73 5.14 4.74 -7.82
C LEU A 73 5.33 3.45 -7.02
N VAL A 74 4.92 3.44 -5.74
CA VAL A 74 4.93 2.24 -4.90
C VAL A 74 4.08 1.15 -5.55
N LEU A 75 2.83 1.45 -5.93
CA LEU A 75 1.96 0.51 -6.63
C LEU A 75 2.55 0.02 -7.96
N GLN A 76 3.19 0.89 -8.74
CA GLN A 76 3.85 0.50 -9.99
C GLN A 76 5.08 -0.39 -9.78
N SER A 77 5.75 -0.28 -8.64
CA SER A 77 6.84 -1.17 -8.26
C SER A 77 6.38 -2.52 -7.70
N LEU A 78 5.09 -2.70 -7.40
CA LEU A 78 4.50 -4.00 -7.07
C LEU A 78 4.32 -4.82 -8.35
N ARG A 79 5.43 -5.29 -8.93
CA ARG A 79 5.43 -6.07 -10.16
C ARG A 79 5.12 -7.53 -9.84
N VAL A 80 3.83 -7.86 -9.81
CA VAL A 80 3.32 -9.23 -9.59
C VAL A 80 4.02 -10.27 -10.47
N ARG A 81 4.38 -9.90 -11.70
CA ARG A 81 5.00 -10.78 -12.69
C ARG A 81 6.45 -11.17 -12.39
N ASP A 82 7.13 -10.36 -11.57
CA ASP A 82 8.54 -10.56 -11.23
C ASP A 82 8.69 -11.27 -9.86
N LEU A 83 7.59 -11.54 -9.16
CA LEU A 83 7.56 -12.13 -7.82
C LEU A 83 7.39 -13.65 -7.88
N CYS A 84 7.99 -14.35 -6.91
CA CYS A 84 7.75 -15.77 -6.70
C CYS A 84 6.37 -16.03 -6.05
N GLU A 85 5.82 -17.24 -6.20
CA GLU A 85 4.52 -17.61 -5.61
C GLU A 85 4.46 -17.37 -4.09
N GLU A 86 5.58 -17.56 -3.38
CA GLU A 86 5.73 -17.33 -1.94
C GLU A 86 5.63 -15.85 -1.52
N GLU A 87 5.88 -14.93 -2.45
CA GLU A 87 5.85 -13.48 -2.19
C GLU A 87 4.46 -12.86 -2.47
N LEU A 88 3.58 -13.59 -3.17
CA LEU A 88 2.22 -13.14 -3.49
C LEU A 88 1.34 -12.89 -2.24
N PRO A 89 1.37 -13.75 -1.20
CA PRO A 89 0.62 -13.50 0.03
C PRO A 89 1.10 -12.22 0.75
N GLN A 90 2.41 -11.96 0.73
CA GLN A 90 2.98 -10.76 1.34
C GLN A 90 2.50 -9.50 0.59
N LEU A 91 2.50 -9.56 -0.74
CA LEU A 91 1.97 -8.49 -1.57
C LEU A 91 0.49 -8.23 -1.28
N ALA A 92 -0.32 -9.28 -1.18
CA ALA A 92 -1.74 -9.16 -0.85
C ALA A 92 -1.97 -8.53 0.53
N GLN A 93 -1.15 -8.88 1.53
CA GLN A 93 -1.22 -8.27 2.85
C GLN A 93 -0.87 -6.78 2.82
N ILE A 94 0.17 -6.37 2.07
CA ILE A 94 0.50 -4.94 1.89
C ILE A 94 -0.69 -4.20 1.27
N LEU A 95 -1.29 -4.74 0.20
CA LEU A 95 -2.43 -4.11 -0.46
C LEU A 95 -3.64 -3.98 0.49
N SER A 96 -3.94 -5.03 1.26
CA SER A 96 -5.00 -5.01 2.28
C SER A 96 -4.75 -3.94 3.35
N LEU A 97 -3.52 -3.84 3.88
CA LEU A 97 -3.14 -2.81 4.85
C LEU A 97 -3.32 -1.38 4.29
N LEU A 98 -2.90 -1.16 3.04
CA LEU A 98 -3.06 0.14 2.37
C LEU A 98 -4.54 0.49 2.13
N LEU A 99 -5.38 -0.49 1.77
CA LEU A 99 -6.81 -0.29 1.53
C LEU A 99 -7.60 -0.04 2.82
N GLN A 100 -7.22 -0.70 3.91
CA GLN A 100 -7.87 -0.55 5.21
C GLN A 100 -7.55 0.81 5.87
N HIS A 101 -6.43 1.45 5.51
CA HIS A 101 -6.08 2.76 6.05
C HIS A 101 -6.86 3.91 5.39
N THR A 102 -7.69 4.61 6.16
CA THR A 102 -8.62 5.65 5.67
C THR A 102 -7.93 6.75 4.85
N ALA A 103 -6.79 7.27 5.31
CA ALA A 103 -6.07 8.34 4.62
C ALA A 103 -5.49 7.90 3.26
N LEU A 104 -5.14 6.62 3.13
CA LEU A 104 -4.55 6.08 1.89
C LEU A 104 -5.62 5.61 0.92
N ARG A 105 -6.77 5.17 1.44
CA ARG A 105 -7.90 4.67 0.65
C ARG A 105 -8.30 5.61 -0.49
N ASN A 106 -8.38 6.92 -0.25
CA ASN A 106 -8.74 7.90 -1.28
C ASN A 106 -7.70 7.97 -2.41
N HIS A 107 -6.41 7.93 -2.05
CA HIS A 107 -5.32 7.91 -3.04
C HIS A 107 -5.23 6.56 -3.78
N MET A 108 -5.56 5.46 -3.12
CA MET A 108 -5.70 4.13 -3.76
C MET A 108 -6.83 4.14 -4.79
N LEU A 109 -7.98 4.72 -4.45
CA LEU A 109 -9.13 4.87 -5.35
C LEU A 109 -8.81 5.78 -6.56
N ALA A 110 -8.03 6.84 -6.35
CA ALA A 110 -7.52 7.65 -7.46
C ALA A 110 -6.59 6.87 -8.42
N ASN A 111 -6.11 5.70 -8.02
CA ASN A 111 -5.34 4.76 -8.84
C ASN A 111 -6.09 3.43 -9.05
N ALA A 112 -7.44 3.45 -9.06
CA ALA A 112 -8.27 2.25 -9.15
C ALA A 112 -7.96 1.37 -10.37
N THR A 113 -7.62 1.95 -11.52
CA THR A 113 -7.24 1.19 -12.73
C THR A 113 -5.95 0.40 -12.51
N LEU A 114 -4.93 1.02 -11.92
CA LEU A 114 -3.67 0.35 -11.58
C LEU A 114 -3.89 -0.75 -10.54
N LEU A 115 -4.70 -0.46 -9.52
CA LEU A 115 -5.05 -1.44 -8.49
C LEU A 115 -5.80 -2.64 -9.08
N GLN A 116 -6.75 -2.39 -9.98
CA GLN A 116 -7.47 -3.45 -10.68
C GLN A 116 -6.52 -4.33 -11.51
N HIS A 117 -5.54 -3.74 -12.21
CA HIS A 117 -4.52 -4.49 -12.93
C HIS A 117 -3.69 -5.39 -12.00
N ILE A 118 -3.25 -4.86 -10.86
CA ILE A 118 -2.47 -5.63 -9.86
C ILE A 118 -3.30 -6.81 -9.33
N ILE A 119 -4.57 -6.59 -8.97
CA ILE A 119 -5.48 -7.64 -8.48
C ILE A 119 -5.75 -8.70 -9.56
N GLN A 120 -5.94 -8.27 -10.81
CA GLN A 120 -6.13 -9.18 -11.94
C GLN A 120 -4.89 -10.04 -12.21
N ASP A 121 -3.70 -9.45 -12.16
CA ASP A 121 -2.45 -10.18 -12.29
C ASP A 121 -2.32 -11.17 -11.12
N LEU A 122 -2.53 -10.76 -9.86
CA LEU A 122 -2.53 -11.67 -8.70
C LEU A 122 -3.48 -12.87 -8.89
N THR A 123 -4.72 -12.61 -9.30
CA THR A 123 -5.73 -13.66 -9.52
C THR A 123 -5.33 -14.62 -10.64
N ARG A 124 -4.60 -14.14 -11.66
CA ARG A 124 -4.12 -14.97 -12.77
C ARG A 124 -2.93 -15.83 -12.40
N TYR A 125 -2.02 -15.31 -11.58
CA TYR A 125 -0.83 -16.05 -11.13
C TYR A 125 -1.17 -17.10 -10.08
N CYS A 126 -2.18 -16.87 -9.23
CA CYS A 126 -2.62 -17.85 -8.23
C CYS A 126 -3.59 -18.92 -8.75
N ARG A 127 -3.27 -19.56 -9.89
CA ARG A 127 -4.09 -20.62 -10.50
C ARG A 127 -3.97 -22.00 -9.82
N GLY A 128 -3.23 -22.11 -8.72
CA GLY A 128 -3.16 -23.33 -7.91
C GLY A 128 -4.49 -23.65 -7.20
N GLU A 129 -4.77 -24.94 -6.96
CA GLU A 129 -6.02 -25.44 -6.39
C GLU A 129 -6.32 -24.93 -4.96
N SER A 130 -5.30 -24.47 -4.23
CA SER A 130 -5.49 -23.74 -2.98
C SER A 130 -5.69 -22.25 -3.30
N LYS A 131 -6.94 -21.85 -3.54
CA LYS A 131 -7.32 -20.43 -3.46
C LYS A 131 -7.13 -19.98 -2.01
N GLU A 132 -5.92 -19.52 -1.71
CA GLU A 132 -5.50 -19.25 -0.34
C GLU A 132 -6.37 -18.14 0.28
N GLN A 133 -6.70 -18.29 1.56
CA GLN A 133 -7.63 -17.42 2.29
C GLN A 133 -7.34 -15.92 2.12
N TRP A 134 -6.06 -15.55 2.02
CA TRP A 134 -5.62 -14.16 1.83
C TRP A 134 -6.14 -13.53 0.53
N MET A 135 -6.38 -14.31 -0.53
CA MET A 135 -6.89 -13.78 -1.80
C MET A 135 -8.36 -13.40 -1.65
N THR A 136 -9.13 -14.24 -0.95
CA THR A 136 -10.53 -13.95 -0.62
C THR A 136 -10.61 -12.71 0.26
N ASP A 137 -9.74 -12.59 1.26
CA ASP A 137 -9.69 -11.43 2.17
C ASP A 137 -9.32 -10.14 1.42
N LEU A 138 -8.35 -10.20 0.50
CA LEU A 138 -7.96 -9.07 -0.34
C LEU A 138 -9.10 -8.62 -1.25
N LEU A 139 -9.76 -9.57 -1.94
CA LEU A 139 -10.89 -9.28 -2.82
C LEU A 139 -12.07 -8.69 -2.04
N TYR A 140 -12.32 -9.19 -0.82
CA TYR A 140 -13.30 -8.62 0.08
C TYR A 140 -12.94 -7.17 0.44
N CYS A 141 -11.73 -6.91 0.92
CA CYS A 141 -11.27 -5.54 1.26
C CYS A 141 -11.38 -4.58 0.07
N TYR A 142 -10.98 -5.03 -1.13
CA TYR A 142 -11.10 -4.25 -2.35
C TYR A 142 -12.56 -3.95 -2.71
N SER A 143 -13.44 -4.96 -2.70
CA SER A 143 -14.85 -4.80 -3.06
C SER A 143 -15.59 -3.85 -2.11
N VAL A 144 -15.37 -3.96 -0.80
CA VAL A 144 -15.91 -3.02 0.19
C VAL A 144 -15.44 -1.60 -0.09
N THR A 145 -14.14 -1.42 -0.33
CA THR A 145 -13.54 -0.12 -0.63
C THR A 145 -14.14 0.52 -1.90
N MET A 146 -14.31 -0.26 -2.96
CA MET A 146 -14.91 0.19 -4.22
C MET A 146 -16.41 0.48 -4.09
N ALA A 147 -17.15 -0.30 -3.30
CA ALA A 147 -18.56 -0.06 -3.03
C ALA A 147 -18.76 1.25 -2.27
N THR A 148 -17.93 1.53 -1.25
CA THR A 148 -17.94 2.82 -0.55
C THR A 148 -17.61 3.99 -1.47
N HIS A 149 -16.69 3.81 -2.41
CA HIS A 149 -16.34 4.85 -3.38
C HIS A 149 -17.49 5.18 -4.34
N ARG A 150 -18.17 4.17 -4.88
CA ARG A 150 -19.34 4.37 -5.75
C ARG A 150 -20.50 5.03 -5.01
N GLY A 151 -20.76 4.64 -3.76
CA GLY A 151 -21.78 5.28 -2.93
C GLY A 151 -21.50 6.77 -2.66
N ASN A 152 -20.23 7.13 -2.43
CA ASN A 152 -19.84 8.54 -2.22
C ASN A 152 -19.90 9.39 -3.50
N LEU A 153 -19.65 8.81 -4.67
CA LEU A 153 -19.82 9.51 -5.95
C LEU A 153 -21.31 9.70 -6.28
N GLY A 154 -22.13 8.68 -6.05
CA GLY A 154 -23.58 8.76 -6.27
C GLY A 154 -24.29 9.79 -5.38
N LEU A 155 -23.76 10.08 -4.19
CA LEU A 155 -24.29 11.16 -3.32
C LEU A 155 -23.83 12.56 -3.73
N ARG A 156 -22.73 12.69 -4.49
CA ARG A 156 -22.18 13.97 -4.94
C ARG A 156 -22.82 14.50 -6.22
N ASP A 157 -23.46 13.64 -7.01
CA ASP A 157 -24.21 14.02 -8.23
C ASP A 157 -25.68 14.39 -7.95
N ILE A 158 -26.12 14.36 -6.69
CA ILE A 158 -27.53 14.61 -6.28
C ILE A 158 -27.69 15.99 -5.58
N TYR A 159 -26.61 16.75 -5.39
CA TYR A 159 -26.62 18.10 -4.81
C TYR A 159 -25.99 19.11 -5.78
#